data_AF-A0AB72ZQP4-F1
#
_entry.id   AF-A0AB72ZQP4-F1
#
_cell.length_a   1.000
_cell.length_b   1.000
_cell.length_c   1.000
_cell.angle_alpha   90.00
_cell.angle_beta   90.00
_cell.angle_gamma   90.00
#
_symmetry.space_group_name_H-M   'P 1'
#
loop_
_entity.id
_entity.type
_entity.pdbx_description
1 polymer ?
#
loop_
_entity_poly.entity_id
_entity_poly.type
_entity_poly.pdbx_seq_one_letter_code
_entity_poly.pdbx_strand_id
1 'polypeptide(L)'
;MTVLNFGDDYEQRQAKGLNRIKEEWSLTFTRSYDVINAVDDFLTARAAVESFYWTNPRGKKMVVVCDSHTVKRYQGYLVLTATFRQIYEG
;
A
#
# COMPACT_ATOMS: atom_id res chain seq x y z
N MET A 1 7.90 -17.83 -25.95
CA MET A 1 6.71 -17.00 -25.62
C MET A 1 7.11 -16.16 -24.42
N THR A 2 7.38 -14.88 -24.64
CA THR A 2 8.07 -14.02 -23.68
C THR A 2 7.06 -13.07 -23.07
N VAL A 3 6.76 -13.23 -21.77
CA VAL A 3 6.08 -12.19 -20.98
C VAL A 3 6.84 -12.00 -19.68
N LEU A 4 7.76 -11.03 -19.79
CA LEU A 4 8.40 -10.14 -18.82
C LEU A 4 8.47 -10.52 -17.33
N ASN A 5 9.72 -10.81 -16.94
CA ASN A 5 10.27 -10.62 -15.61
C ASN A 5 10.26 -9.11 -15.26
N PHE A 6 9.75 -8.74 -14.09
CA PHE A 6 10.12 -7.49 -13.42
C PHE A 6 10.31 -7.76 -11.92
N GLY A 7 11.42 -8.43 -11.63
CA GLY A 7 12.17 -8.15 -10.41
C GLY A 7 13.15 -7.01 -10.69
N ASP A 8 13.56 -6.34 -9.62
CA ASP A 8 14.66 -5.38 -9.52
C ASP A 8 14.42 -3.98 -10.11
N ASP A 9 13.85 -3.09 -9.30
CA ASP A 9 14.31 -1.69 -9.18
C ASP A 9 13.91 -1.15 -7.80
N TYR A 10 14.48 -1.73 -6.74
CA TYR A 10 14.57 -1.07 -5.44
C TYR A 10 16.00 -0.54 -5.28
N GLU A 11 16.30 0.56 -5.98
CA GLU A 11 17.51 1.34 -5.76
C GLU A 11 17.44 2.04 -4.40
N GLN A 12 17.53 1.25 -3.33
CA GLN A 12 17.83 1.77 -2.00
C GLN A 12 19.34 1.73 -1.80
N ARG A 13 20.03 2.79 -2.22
CA ARG A 13 21.31 3.17 -1.62
C ARG A 13 21.40 4.67 -1.46
N GLN A 14 20.81 5.19 -0.39
CA GLN A 14 21.38 6.32 0.31
C GLN A 14 20.81 6.39 1.72
N ALA A 15 21.59 5.96 2.70
CA ALA A 15 21.44 6.43 4.06
C ALA A 15 22.79 6.47 4.77
N LYS A 16 23.55 7.52 4.45
CA LYS A 16 24.47 8.13 5.42
C LYS A 16 23.60 8.93 6.39
N GLY A 17 23.55 8.51 7.64
CA GLY A 17 23.00 9.30 8.76
C GLY A 17 21.68 8.74 9.31
N LEU A 18 21.72 8.22 10.54
CA LEU A 18 20.58 7.88 11.41
C LEU A 18 19.30 7.41 10.69
N ASN A 19 19.37 6.27 10.01
CA ASN A 19 18.29 5.78 9.18
C ASN A 19 17.22 5.04 10.01
N ARG A 20 16.17 5.74 10.49
CA ARG A 20 14.90 5.07 10.80
C ARG A 20 14.34 4.56 9.47
N ILE A 21 14.63 3.30 9.12
CA ILE A 21 14.14 2.67 7.89
C ILE A 21 12.61 2.80 7.91
N LYS A 22 12.07 3.57 6.95
CA LYS A 22 10.62 3.69 6.76
C LYS A 22 10.14 2.39 6.12
N GLU A 23 9.16 1.73 6.73
CA GLU A 23 8.57 0.51 6.17
C GLU A 23 7.63 0.87 5.00
N GLU A 24 7.74 0.15 3.89
CA GLU A 24 6.83 0.24 2.75
C GLU A 24 6.21 -1.13 2.48
N TRP A 25 4.91 -1.13 2.16
CA TRP A 25 4.12 -2.34 2.01
C TRP A 25 3.29 -2.29 0.72
N SER A 26 3.59 -3.21 -0.20
CA SER A 26 2.77 -3.48 -1.37
C SER A 26 1.69 -4.50 -1.01
N LEU A 27 0.43 -4.07 -1.01
CA LEU A 27 -0.71 -4.84 -0.54
C LEU A 27 -1.62 -5.20 -1.72
N THR A 28 -2.17 -6.41 -1.71
CA THR A 28 -3.21 -6.84 -2.65
C THR A 28 -4.36 -7.49 -1.89
N PHE A 29 -5.58 -7.01 -2.14
CA PHE A 29 -6.81 -7.50 -1.53
C PHE A 29 -7.75 -8.02 -2.62
N THR A 30 -8.21 -9.26 -2.47
CA THR A 30 -9.22 -9.88 -3.34
C THR A 30 -10.48 -10.17 -2.53
N ARG A 31 -11.53 -9.37 -2.72
CA ARG A 31 -12.77 -9.44 -1.94
C ARG A 31 -13.99 -9.09 -2.80
N SER A 32 -15.18 -9.19 -2.20
CA SER A 32 -16.44 -8.79 -2.82
C SER A 32 -16.45 -7.30 -3.16
N TYR A 33 -17.39 -6.92 -4.02
CA TYR A 33 -17.54 -5.53 -4.47
C TYR A 33 -17.77 -4.56 -3.31
N ASP A 34 -18.63 -4.93 -2.36
CA ASP A 34 -18.97 -4.10 -1.21
C ASP A 34 -17.73 -3.78 -0.37
N VAL A 35 -16.91 -4.78 -0.03
CA VAL A 35 -15.68 -4.59 0.74
C VAL A 35 -14.67 -3.74 -0.01
N ILE A 36 -14.36 -4.09 -1.27
CA ILE A 36 -13.32 -3.36 -2.01
C ILE A 36 -13.74 -1.92 -2.32
N ASN A 37 -15.01 -1.66 -2.65
CA ASN A 37 -15.48 -0.30 -2.86
C ASN A 37 -15.40 0.54 -1.58
N ALA A 38 -15.69 -0.04 -0.41
CA ALA A 38 -15.54 0.67 0.87
C ALA A 38 -14.07 0.99 1.18
N VAL A 39 -13.13 0.08 0.85
CA VAL A 39 -11.70 0.34 0.99
C VAL A 39 -11.22 1.40 -0.01
N ASP A 40 -11.65 1.31 -1.26
CA ASP A 40 -11.32 2.28 -2.31
C ASP A 40 -11.81 3.69 -1.95
N ASP A 41 -13.03 3.84 -1.46
CA ASP A 41 -13.59 5.10 -0.97
C ASP A 41 -12.79 5.64 0.23
N PHE A 42 -12.48 4.78 1.21
CA PHE A 42 -11.66 5.14 2.36
C PHE A 42 -10.27 5.67 1.96
N LEU A 43 -9.61 5.02 1.00
CA LEU A 43 -8.28 5.41 0.52
C LEU A 43 -8.35 6.67 -0.35
N THR A 44 -9.37 6.78 -1.21
CA THR A 44 -9.60 7.95 -2.07
C THR A 44 -9.90 9.20 -1.24
N ALA A 45 -10.71 9.09 -0.19
CA ALA A 45 -11.01 10.20 0.70
C ALA A 45 -9.76 10.78 1.39
N ARG A 46 -8.73 9.93 1.62
CA ARG A 46 -7.47 10.31 2.28
C ARG A 46 -6.36 10.71 1.30
N ALA A 47 -6.54 10.43 0.01
CA ALA A 47 -5.79 10.94 -1.15
C ALA A 47 -4.27 11.15 -0.95
N ALA A 48 -3.55 10.21 -0.32
CA ALA A 48 -2.13 10.34 0.05
C ALA A 48 -1.76 11.54 0.95
N VAL A 49 -2.74 12.32 1.42
CA VAL A 49 -2.55 13.52 2.26
C VAL A 49 -2.76 13.19 3.73
N GLU A 50 -3.74 12.35 4.04
CA GLU A 50 -4.06 11.98 5.41
C GLU A 50 -3.44 10.64 5.80
N SER A 51 -2.77 10.65 6.96
CA SER A 51 -2.25 9.44 7.57
C SER A 51 -3.34 8.68 8.32
N PHE A 52 -3.17 7.36 8.45
CA PHE A 52 -4.07 6.54 9.22
C PHE A 52 -3.33 5.43 9.95
N TYR A 53 -3.94 4.94 11.02
CA TYR A 53 -3.43 3.77 11.71
C TYR A 53 -3.73 2.50 10.91
N TRP A 54 -2.70 1.70 10.70
CA TRP A 54 -2.80 0.40 10.08
C TRP A 54 -1.99 -0.61 10.90
N THR A 55 -2.55 -1.82 11.04
CA THR A 55 -1.84 -2.94 11.65
C THR A 55 -1.29 -3.80 10.54
N ASN A 56 0.04 -3.91 10.47
CA ASN A 56 0.68 -4.71 9.44
C ASN A 56 0.41 -6.22 9.66
N PRO A 57 0.71 -7.09 8.67
CA PRO A 57 0.54 -8.54 8.80
C PRO A 57 1.33 -9.19 9.95
N ARG A 58 2.29 -8.47 10.55
CA ARG A 58 3.08 -8.91 11.70
C ARG A 58 2.45 -8.49 13.04
N GLY A 59 1.27 -7.87 13.03
CA GLY A 59 0.58 -7.40 14.23
C GLY A 59 1.09 -6.08 14.80
N LYS A 60 1.98 -5.36 14.09
CA LYS A 60 2.50 -4.06 14.53
C LYS A 60 1.58 -2.94 14.04
N LYS A 61 1.04 -2.15 14.97
CA LYS A 61 0.32 -0.92 14.67
C LYS A 61 1.31 0.16 14.23
N MET A 62 1.04 0.79 13.10
CA MET A 62 1.87 1.84 12.50
C MET A 62 1.00 2.94 11.91
N VAL A 63 1.56 4.14 11.82
CA VAL A 63 0.96 5.26 11.09
C VAL A 63 1.47 5.21 9.66
N VAL A 64 0.57 5.12 8.70
CA VAL A 64 0.90 5.01 7.28
C VAL A 64 0.13 6.03 6.45
N VAL A 65 0.66 6.33 5.28
CA VAL A 65 -0.07 6.99 4.19
C VAL A 65 -0.23 6.00 3.04
N CYS A 66 -1.33 6.11 2.28
CA CYS A 66 -1.50 5.36 1.04
C CYS A 66 -0.98 6.21 -0.12
N ASP A 67 0.15 5.79 -0.71
CA ASP A 67 0.81 6.55 -1.78
C ASP A 67 0.06 6.41 -3.10
N SER A 68 -0.42 5.20 -3.37
CA SER A 68 -1.27 4.89 -4.53
C SER A 68 -2.13 3.67 -4.27
N HIS A 69 -3.28 3.61 -4.94
CA HIS A 69 -4.12 2.43 -5.00
C HIS A 69 -4.80 2.29 -6.37
N THR A 70 -5.12 1.07 -6.76
CA THR A 70 -5.83 0.74 -8.01
C THR A 70 -6.83 -0.38 -7.77
N VAL A 71 -7.93 -0.37 -8.52
CA VAL A 71 -8.97 -1.40 -8.45
C VAL A 71 -9.18 -2.05 -9.82
N LYS A 72 -9.10 -3.38 -9.87
CA LYS A 72 -9.47 -4.20 -11.03
C LYS A 72 -10.77 -4.93 -10.75
N ARG A 73 -11.67 -4.94 -11.73
CA ARG A 73 -12.99 -5.56 -11.62
C ARG A 73 -13.03 -6.89 -12.37
N TYR A 74 -13.51 -7.93 -11.70
CA TYR A 74 -13.75 -9.26 -12.25
C TYR A 74 -15.19 -9.67 -11.99
N GLN A 75 -15.68 -10.73 -12.65
CA GLN A 75 -17.01 -11.24 -12.36
C GLN A 75 -17.03 -11.86 -10.94
N GLY A 76 -17.80 -11.26 -10.03
CA GLY A 76 -18.02 -11.77 -8.67
C GLY A 76 -17.03 -11.25 -7.62
N TYR A 77 -15.95 -10.57 -8.00
CA TYR A 77 -14.99 -10.00 -7.05
C TYR A 77 -14.21 -8.81 -7.63
N LEU A 78 -13.58 -8.07 -6.74
CA LEU A 78 -12.66 -6.98 -7.05
C LEU A 78 -11.27 -7.29 -6.49
N VAL A 79 -10.25 -6.76 -7.16
CA VAL A 79 -8.86 -6.80 -6.70
C VAL A 79 -8.38 -5.37 -6.50
N LEU A 80 -8.00 -5.02 -5.27
CA LEU A 80 -7.40 -3.73 -4.94
C LEU A 80 -5.91 -3.93 -4.64
N THR A 81 -5.06 -3.15 -5.30
CA THR A 81 -3.62 -3.08 -5.01
C THR A 81 -3.31 -1.69 -4.44
N ALA A 82 -2.55 -1.62 -3.36
CA ALA A 82 -2.17 -0.35 -2.72
C ALA A 82 -0.74 -0.39 -2.17
N THR A 83 -0.10 0.78 -2.10
CA THR A 83 1.23 0.96 -1.51
C THR A 83 1.11 1.80 -0.25
N PHE A 84 1.36 1.19 0.91
CA PHE A 84 1.36 1.89 2.20
C PHE A 84 2.78 2.20 2.64
N ARG A 85 3.03 3.46 2.97
CA ARG A 85 4.32 3.94 3.45
C ARG A 85 4.21 4.43 4.88
N GLN A 86 5.06 3.91 5.75
CA GLN A 86 5.12 4.34 7.14
C GLN A 86 5.60 5.80 7.22
N ILE A 87 4.94 6.57 8.06
CA ILE A 87 5.38 7.91 8.44
C ILE A 87 5.57 7.99 9.95
N TYR A 88 6.44 8.89 10.38
CA TYR A 88 6.62 9.26 11.77
C TYR A 88 6.23 10.74 11.85
N GLU A 89 5.12 11.04 12.51
CA GLU A 89 4.82 12.41 12.94
C GLU A 89 5.85 12.73 14.02
N GLY A 90 6.63 13.79 13.78
CA GLY A 90 7.72 14.23 14.65
C GLY A 90 7.24 15.04 15.85
#